data_AF-A0A371P3B1-F1
#
_entry.id   AF-A0A371P3B1-F1
#
_cell.length_a   1.000
_cell.length_b   1.000
_cell.length_c   1.000
_cell.angle_alpha   90.00
_cell.angle_beta   90.00
_cell.angle_gamma   90.00
#
_symmetry.space_group_name_H-M   'P 1'
#
loop_
_entity.id
_entity.type
_entity.pdbx_description
1 polymer ?
#
loop_
_entity_poly.entity_id
_entity_poly.type
_entity_poly.pdbx_seq_one_letter_code
_entity_poly.pdbx_strand_id
1 'polypeptide(L)'
;MNSTGGHSMTENESHPTDSVVVDCDRCLVRSPSACGDCVVTFLLGAPPAGIEIDADEMAALGVLSDAGLTPPLRLVTPVAGPETQAV
;
A
#
# COMPACT_ATOMS: atom_id res chain seq x y z
N MET A 1 28.04 52.48 12.29
CA MET A 1 27.26 51.41 12.93
C MET A 1 25.78 51.70 12.65
N ASN A 2 25.26 51.21 11.53
CA ASN A 2 23.83 51.10 11.31
C ASN A 2 23.67 49.97 10.27
N SER A 3 23.48 48.76 10.78
CA SER A 3 22.17 48.11 10.87
C SER A 3 21.82 47.45 9.55
N THR A 4 22.35 46.24 9.41
CA THR A 4 21.78 45.13 8.65
C THR A 4 20.28 45.07 8.90
N GLY A 5 19.46 45.12 7.85
CA GLY A 5 18.02 44.92 8.03
C GLY A 5 17.24 45.32 6.79
N GLY A 6 16.95 44.34 5.94
CA GLY A 6 16.05 44.53 4.80
C GLY A 6 16.28 43.58 3.65
N HIS A 7 16.64 42.32 3.89
CA HIS A 7 16.31 41.30 2.89
C HIS A 7 14.79 41.21 2.88
N SER A 8 14.17 41.77 1.84
CA SER A 8 12.81 41.49 1.45
C SER A 8 12.50 40.02 1.65
N MET A 9 11.72 39.68 2.67
CA MET A 9 10.90 38.47 2.64
C MET A 9 9.63 38.81 1.86
N THR A 10 9.81 39.13 0.58
CA THR A 10 8.72 39.05 -0.39
C THR A 10 8.43 37.57 -0.57
N GLU A 11 7.23 37.18 -0.14
CA GLU A 11 6.39 36.12 -0.69
C GLU A 11 7.08 35.28 -1.77
N ASN A 12 7.38 34.00 -1.47
CA ASN A 12 7.46 33.07 -2.58
C ASN A 12 7.11 31.62 -2.24
N GLU A 13 6.06 31.17 -2.92
CA GLU A 13 5.82 29.81 -3.35
C GLU A 13 5.64 28.74 -2.25
N SER A 14 4.41 28.66 -1.73
CA SER A 14 3.81 27.36 -1.49
C SER A 14 3.78 26.62 -2.83
N HIS A 15 4.88 25.94 -3.19
CA HIS A 15 4.82 24.94 -4.25
C HIS A 15 3.74 23.96 -3.81
N PRO A 16 2.59 23.83 -4.53
CA PRO A 16 1.84 22.60 -4.39
C PRO A 16 2.81 21.54 -4.87
N THR A 17 3.40 20.81 -3.92
CA THR A 17 4.09 19.57 -4.21
C THR A 17 3.05 18.75 -4.96
N ASP A 18 3.23 18.63 -6.28
CA ASP A 18 2.41 17.82 -7.16
C ASP A 18 2.66 16.37 -6.75
N SER A 19 1.98 15.98 -5.66
CA SER A 19 2.16 14.73 -4.99
C SER A 19 1.12 13.77 -5.54
N VAL A 20 1.61 12.71 -6.18
CA VAL A 20 0.77 11.64 -6.68
C VAL A 20 0.45 10.71 -5.53
N VAL A 21 -0.83 10.60 -5.18
CA VAL A 21 -1.33 9.64 -4.19
C VAL A 21 -1.79 8.38 -4.91
N VAL A 22 -1.21 7.23 -4.55
CA VAL A 22 -1.67 5.93 -5.04
C VAL A 22 -2.68 5.35 -4.06
N ASP A 23 -3.95 5.29 -4.48
CA ASP A 23 -5.04 4.66 -3.74
C ASP A 23 -5.28 3.22 -4.23
N CYS A 24 -4.73 2.26 -3.50
CA CYS A 24 -4.89 0.83 -3.80
C CYS A 24 -6.32 0.32 -3.56
N ASP A 25 -7.16 1.01 -2.78
CA ASP A 25 -8.55 0.62 -2.53
C ASP A 25 -9.48 1.03 -3.68
N ARG A 26 -9.13 2.10 -4.42
CA ARG A 26 -9.86 2.54 -5.62
C ARG A 26 -9.24 2.08 -6.94
N CYS A 27 -8.17 1.29 -6.90
CA CYS A 27 -7.50 0.79 -8.11
C CYS A 27 -8.41 -0.17 -8.91
N LEU A 28 -8.80 0.23 -10.13
CA LEU A 28 -9.74 -0.52 -10.99
C LEU A 28 -9.18 -1.86 -11.48
N VAL A 29 -7.86 -2.00 -11.52
CA VAL A 29 -7.16 -3.21 -11.97
C VAL A 29 -6.60 -4.03 -10.81
N ARG A 30 -7.06 -3.80 -9.57
CA ARG A 30 -6.54 -4.48 -8.37
C ARG A 30 -6.75 -6.00 -8.46
N SER A 31 -5.71 -6.72 -8.84
CA SER A 31 -5.67 -8.18 -8.93
C SER A 31 -4.26 -8.67 -8.57
N PRO A 32 -4.08 -9.95 -8.17
CA PRO A 32 -2.75 -10.48 -7.88
C PRO A 32 -1.76 -10.34 -9.05
N SER A 33 -2.22 -10.54 -10.29
CA SER A 33 -1.38 -10.40 -11.49
C SER A 33 -0.98 -8.95 -11.77
N ALA A 34 -1.90 -7.98 -11.64
CA ALA A 34 -1.60 -6.58 -11.88
C ALA A 34 -0.80 -5.95 -10.73
N CYS A 35 -1.09 -6.32 -9.48
CA CYS A 35 -0.34 -5.86 -8.32
C CYS A 35 1.05 -6.50 -8.25
N GLY A 36 1.23 -7.72 -8.76
CA GLY A 36 2.54 -8.39 -8.80
C GLY A 36 3.60 -7.63 -9.63
N ASP A 37 3.17 -6.88 -10.65
CA ASP A 37 4.03 -6.06 -11.51
C ASP A 37 3.81 -4.54 -11.31
N CYS A 38 3.17 -4.15 -10.21
CA CYS A 38 2.89 -2.73 -9.92
C CYS A 38 4.14 -2.00 -9.41
N VAL A 39 4.32 -0.74 -9.79
CA VAL A 39 5.41 0.11 -9.28
C VAL A 39 5.40 0.23 -7.74
N VAL A 40 4.21 0.16 -7.11
CA VAL A 40 4.10 0.15 -5.64
C VAL A 40 4.80 -1.08 -5.07
N THR A 41 4.55 -2.25 -5.65
CA THR A 41 5.20 -3.51 -5.26
C THR A 41 6.70 -3.48 -5.53
N PHE A 42 7.13 -2.88 -6.65
CA PHE A 42 8.54 -2.71 -6.96
C PHE A 42 9.26 -1.81 -5.94
N LEU A 43 8.63 -0.71 -5.51
CA LEU A 43 9.23 0.26 -4.60
C LEU A 43 9.17 -0.16 -3.13
N LEU A 44 8.06 -0.76 -2.69
CA LEU A 44 7.84 -1.14 -1.29
C LEU A 44 8.22 -2.60 -0.99
N GLY A 45 8.38 -3.41 -2.04
CA GLY A 45 8.58 -4.85 -1.95
C GLY A 45 7.28 -5.61 -1.73
N ALA A 46 7.10 -6.71 -2.47
CA ALA A 46 6.24 -7.80 -2.01
C ALA A 46 7.09 -8.85 -1.29
N PRO A 47 6.55 -9.55 -0.28
CA PRO A 47 7.20 -10.72 0.27
C PRO A 47 7.43 -11.75 -0.87
N PRO A 48 8.68 -12.10 -1.20
CA PRO A 48 9.00 -12.90 -2.38
C PRO A 48 8.46 -14.33 -2.35
N ALA A 49 8.07 -14.83 -1.17
CA ALA A 49 7.54 -16.18 -0.96
C ALA A 49 6.14 -16.18 -0.31
N GLY A 50 5.48 -15.01 -0.22
CA GLY A 50 4.32 -14.86 0.66
C GLY A 50 4.72 -14.71 2.13
N ILE A 51 3.72 -14.56 3.00
CA ILE A 51 3.89 -14.55 4.47
C ILE A 51 3.27 -15.84 4.98
N GLU A 52 4.05 -16.65 5.68
CA GLU A 52 3.52 -17.76 6.47
C GLU A 52 2.89 -17.18 7.73
N ILE A 53 1.64 -17.54 7.99
CA ILE A 53 0.90 -17.12 9.18
C ILE A 53 0.50 -18.40 9.90
N ASP A 54 1.01 -18.59 11.12
CA ASP A 54 0.69 -19.78 11.90
C ASP A 54 -0.70 -19.70 12.57
N ALA A 55 -1.08 -20.75 13.27
CA ALA A 55 -2.40 -20.85 13.90
C ALA A 55 -2.63 -19.80 15.00
N ASP A 56 -1.58 -19.47 15.76
CA ASP A 56 -1.67 -18.50 16.86
C ASP A 56 -1.73 -17.07 16.29
N GLU A 57 -0.96 -16.79 15.25
CA GLU A 57 -1.04 -15.52 14.50
C GLU A 57 -2.40 -15.34 13.83
N MET A 58 -2.96 -16.39 13.21
CA MET A 58 -4.33 -16.35 12.67
C MET A 58 -5.36 -16.06 13.75
N ALA A 59 -5.23 -16.65 14.95
CA ALA A 59 -6.12 -16.37 16.06
C ALA A 59 -6.00 -14.92 16.54
N ALA A 60 -4.77 -14.39 16.64
CA ALA A 60 -4.53 -13.00 17.00
C ALA A 60 -5.13 -12.03 15.98
N LEU A 61 -4.96 -12.28 14.68
CA LEU A 61 -5.56 -11.51 13.61
C LEU A 61 -7.10 -11.54 13.68
N GLY A 62 -7.69 -12.66 14.10
CA GLY A 62 -9.13 -12.79 14.34
C GLY A 62 -9.61 -11.86 15.45
N VAL A 63 -8.90 -11.83 16.59
CA VAL A 63 -9.23 -10.92 17.70
C VAL A 63 -9.16 -9.46 17.27
N LEU A 64 -8.15 -9.08 16.49
CA LEU A 64 -8.02 -7.71 15.98
C LEU A 64 -9.18 -7.35 15.03
N SER A 65 -9.58 -8.28 14.18
CA SER A 65 -10.72 -8.13 13.28
C SER A 65 -12.03 -7.97 14.06
N ASP A 66 -12.29 -8.84 15.05
CA ASP A 66 -13.49 -8.80 15.89
C ASP A 66 -13.59 -7.51 16.71
N ALA A 67 -12.44 -6.97 17.13
CA ALA A 67 -12.35 -5.67 17.79
C ALA A 67 -12.43 -4.47 16.84
N GLY A 68 -12.45 -4.69 15.52
CA GLY A 68 -12.51 -3.64 14.50
C GLY A 68 -11.19 -2.88 14.28
N LEU A 69 -10.06 -3.45 14.72
CA LEU A 69 -8.72 -2.85 14.56
C LEU A 69 -8.08 -3.17 13.21
N THR A 70 -8.55 -4.24 12.55
CA THR A 70 -8.15 -4.61 11.20
C THR A 70 -9.38 -4.89 10.33
N PRO A 71 -9.28 -4.82 8.99
CA PRO A 71 -10.35 -5.28 8.12
C PRO A 71 -10.69 -6.76 8.36
N PRO A 72 -11.94 -7.19 8.09
CA PRO A 72 -12.33 -8.59 8.24
C PRO A 72 -11.41 -9.54 7.47
N LEU A 73 -11.04 -10.64 8.11
CA LEU A 73 -10.17 -11.65 7.51
C LEU A 73 -10.84 -12.29 6.28
N ARG A 74 -10.37 -11.93 5.08
CA ARG A 74 -10.80 -12.49 3.78
C ARG A 74 -9.79 -13.52 3.28
N LEU A 75 -9.55 -14.55 4.08
CA LEU A 75 -8.67 -15.64 3.70
C LEU A 75 -9.34 -16.44 2.58
N VAL A 76 -8.74 -16.42 1.38
CA VAL A 76 -9.20 -17.21 0.25
C VAL A 76 -8.26 -18.39 0.07
N THR A 77 -8.80 -19.60 0.17
CA THR A 77 -8.06 -20.80 -0.22
C THR A 77 -8.09 -20.87 -1.75
N PRO A 78 -6.94 -20.91 -2.44
CA PRO A 78 -6.93 -21.16 -3.86
C PRO A 78 -7.60 -22.52 -4.12
N VAL A 79 -8.76 -22.49 -4.78
CA VAL A 79 -9.29 -23.71 -5.41
C VAL A 79 -8.47 -23.90 -6.68
N ALA A 80 -7.90 -25.09 -6.88
CA ALA A 80 -7.24 -25.44 -8.13
C ALA A 80 -8.26 -25.27 -9.27
N GLY A 81 -8.15 -24.17 -10.02
CA GLY A 81 -8.93 -23.94 -11.22
C GLY A 81 -8.47 -24.86 -12.35
N PRO A 82 -9.25 -25.03 -13.43
CA PRO A 82 -8.75 -25.70 -14.62
C PRO A 82 -7.50 -24.98 -15.11
N GLU A 83 -6.44 -25.73 -15.40
CA GLU A 83 -5.15 -25.22 -15.86
C GLU A 83 -5.37 -24.28 -17.04
N THR A 84 -5.36 -22.97 -16.78
CA THR A 84 -5.49 -21.97 -17.83
C THR A 84 -4.12 -21.86 -18.47
N GLN A 85 -3.86 -22.73 -19.44
CA GLN A 85 -2.70 -22.67 -20.29
C GLN A 85 -2.79 -21.39 -21.13
N ALA A 86 -2.03 -20.37 -20.75
CA ALA A 86 -1.81 -19.20 -21.59
C ALA A 86 -1.07 -19.70 -22.85
N VAL A 87 -1.80 -19.74 -23.96
CA VAL A 87 -1.27 -19.99 -25.31
C VAL A 87 -0.78 -18.69 -25.94
#